data_AF-A0A8S3EDL6-F1
#
_entry.id   AF-A0A8S3EDL6-F1
#
_cell.length_a   1.000
_cell.length_b   1.000
_cell.length_c   1.000
_cell.angle_alpha   90.00
_cell.angle_beta   90.00
_cell.angle_gamma   90.00
#
_symmetry.space_group_name_H-M   'P 1'
#
loop_
_entity.id
_entity.type
_entity.pdbx_description
1 polymer ?
#
loop_
_entity_poly.entity_id
_entity_poly.type
_entity_poly.pdbx_seq_one_letter_code
_entity_poly.pdbx_strand_id
1 'polypeptide(L)'
;MWKQLIHLNKQRLVSSVQIFKRLQSSTQYYPINDDIYGLTDDQKQLRETVFNFAQKELAPHANAIDRGDSFTKLREFWKKLGDLGLLGITAPVEYGGLGLHYTEHCIAMEEISRASGGIALSYGAHSNLCVNQLVRNGNDAQKHHYLPKV
;
A
#
# COMPACT_ATOMS: atom_id res chain seq x y z
N MET A 1 4.89 -50.29 -15.08
CA MET A 1 5.82 -49.35 -15.74
C MET A 1 5.14 -48.04 -16.20
N TRP A 2 4.07 -48.07 -17.01
CA TRP A 2 3.43 -46.86 -17.56
C TRP A 2 2.68 -45.96 -16.55
N LYS A 3 2.08 -46.53 -15.49
CA LYS A 3 1.39 -45.74 -14.44
C LYS A 3 2.33 -44.86 -13.61
N GLN A 4 3.57 -45.30 -13.38
CA GLN A 4 4.60 -44.51 -12.68
C GLN A 4 5.09 -43.33 -13.52
N LEU A 5 5.26 -43.53 -14.83
CA LEU A 5 5.65 -42.45 -15.76
C LEU A 5 4.61 -41.32 -15.82
N ILE A 6 3.31 -41.66 -15.81
CA ILE A 6 2.23 -40.66 -15.79
C ILE A 6 2.18 -39.90 -14.46
N HIS A 7 2.42 -40.58 -13.34
CA HIS A 7 2.44 -39.95 -12.02
C HIS A 7 3.62 -38.98 -11.86
N LEU A 8 4.81 -39.39 -12.33
CA LEU A 8 6.00 -38.54 -12.35
C LEU A 8 5.84 -37.31 -13.25
N ASN A 9 5.16 -37.45 -14.41
CA ASN A 9 4.88 -36.32 -15.29
C ASN A 9 3.87 -35.33 -14.70
N LYS A 10 2.84 -35.81 -13.99
CA LYS A 10 1.90 -34.95 -13.25
C LYS A 10 2.58 -34.21 -12.10
N GLN A 11 3.44 -34.88 -11.33
CA GLN A 11 4.19 -34.23 -10.25
C GLN A 11 5.17 -33.19 -10.79
N ARG A 12 5.86 -33.47 -11.90
CA ARG A 12 6.70 -32.48 -12.59
C ARG A 12 5.89 -31.27 -13.06
N LEU A 13 4.75 -31.47 -13.75
CA LEU A 13 3.88 -30.37 -14.18
C LEU A 13 3.35 -29.52 -13.02
N VAL A 14 2.92 -30.14 -11.92
CA VAL A 14 2.48 -29.42 -10.71
C VAL A 14 3.64 -28.63 -10.09
N SER A 15 4.84 -29.22 -10.02
CA SER A 15 6.04 -28.53 -9.54
C SER A 15 6.44 -27.36 -10.44
N SER A 16 6.34 -27.51 -11.76
CA SER A 16 6.66 -26.46 -12.73
C SER A 16 5.67 -25.30 -12.66
N VAL A 17 4.38 -25.58 -12.46
CA VAL A 17 3.34 -24.56 -12.25
C VAL A 17 3.51 -23.86 -10.90
N GLN A 18 3.89 -24.59 -9.85
CA GLN A 18 4.21 -23.99 -8.55
C GLN A 18 5.49 -23.15 -8.60
N ILE A 19 6.52 -23.60 -9.32
CA ILE A 19 7.76 -22.85 -9.57
C ILE A 19 7.47 -21.59 -10.41
N PHE A 20 6.61 -21.69 -11.43
CA PHE A 20 6.19 -20.51 -12.20
C PHE A 20 5.38 -19.51 -11.37
N LYS A 21 4.46 -19.99 -10.51
CA LYS A 21 3.73 -19.13 -9.57
C LYS A 21 4.65 -18.50 -8.52
N ARG A 22 5.70 -19.20 -8.10
CA ARG A 22 6.70 -18.73 -7.12
C ARG A 22 7.71 -17.77 -7.75
N LEU A 23 7.97 -17.89 -9.06
CA LEU A 23 8.80 -16.96 -9.85
C LEU A 23 8.02 -15.73 -10.32
N GLN A 24 6.68 -15.78 -10.38
CA GLN A 24 5.85 -14.61 -10.65
C GLN A 24 5.67 -13.68 -9.43
N SER A 25 6.13 -14.06 -8.24
CA SER A 25 5.98 -13.26 -7.01
C SER A 25 7.30 -12.73 -6.43
N SER A 26 8.40 -12.76 -7.18
CA SER A 26 9.55 -11.92 -6.85
C SER A 26 9.23 -10.50 -7.29
N THR A 27 8.89 -9.65 -6.32
CA THR A 27 8.66 -8.21 -6.43
C THR A 27 9.64 -7.55 -7.41
N GLN A 28 9.18 -7.31 -8.63
CA GLN A 28 9.95 -6.77 -9.74
C GLN A 28 10.03 -5.24 -9.62
N TYR A 29 10.50 -4.76 -8.47
CA TYR A 29 10.58 -3.33 -8.19
C TYR A 29 12.03 -2.93 -8.01
N TYR A 30 12.44 -1.90 -8.75
CA TYR A 30 13.79 -1.36 -8.67
C TYR A 30 14.06 -0.85 -7.24
N PRO A 31 15.15 -1.28 -6.59
CA PRO A 31 15.50 -0.75 -5.28
C PRO A 31 15.73 0.75 -5.39
N ILE A 32 15.21 1.49 -4.42
CA ILE A 32 15.40 2.94 -4.33
C ILE A 32 16.60 3.18 -3.41
N ASN A 33 17.56 3.95 -3.88
CA ASN A 33 18.72 4.31 -3.08
C ASN A 33 18.39 5.55 -2.25
N ASP A 34 18.00 5.33 -0.99
CA ASP A 34 17.62 6.40 -0.07
C ASP A 34 18.77 7.34 0.33
N ASP A 35 20.03 6.92 0.13
CA ASP A 35 21.20 7.75 0.45
C ASP A 35 21.35 8.92 -0.53
N ILE A 36 20.88 8.76 -1.78
CA ILE A 36 20.88 9.85 -2.78
C ILE A 36 19.85 10.94 -2.42
N TYR A 37 18.76 10.56 -1.75
CA TYR A 37 17.66 11.47 -1.40
C TYR A 37 17.81 12.10 -0.01
N GLY A 38 18.82 11.69 0.76
CA GLY A 38 19.09 12.25 2.10
C GLY A 38 17.98 11.96 3.10
N LEU A 39 17.29 10.81 2.97
CA LEU A 39 16.25 10.42 3.91
C LEU A 39 16.84 10.12 5.29
N THR A 40 16.10 10.48 6.34
CA THR A 40 16.40 10.06 7.72
C THR A 40 16.15 8.56 7.90
N ASP A 41 16.70 7.97 8.97
CA ASP A 41 16.48 6.54 9.26
C ASP A 41 14.99 6.22 9.48
N ASP A 42 14.25 7.11 10.14
CA ASP A 42 12.79 6.97 10.33
C ASP A 42 12.04 6.99 8.98
N GLN A 43 12.45 7.86 8.05
CA GLN A 43 11.88 7.92 6.70
C GLN A 43 12.19 6.68 5.88
N LYS A 44 13.40 6.13 5.99
CA LYS A 44 13.79 4.84 5.38
C LYS A 44 12.94 3.70 5.94
N GLN A 45 12.75 3.67 7.26
CA GLN A 45 11.92 2.66 7.92
C GLN A 45 10.44 2.77 7.53
N LEU A 46 9.92 4.00 7.40
CA LEU A 46 8.59 4.26 6.87
C LEU A 46 8.46 3.70 5.45
N ARG A 47 9.41 4.02 4.55
CA ARG A 47 9.42 3.52 3.18
C ARG A 47 9.35 2.00 3.14
N GLU A 48 10.24 1.33 3.88
CA GLU A 48 10.27 -0.13 3.95
C GLU A 48 8.94 -0.71 4.45
N THR A 49 8.36 -0.11 5.48
CA THR A 49 7.08 -0.53 6.06
C THR A 49 5.95 -0.42 5.03
N VAL A 50 5.82 0.74 4.37
CA VAL A 50 4.77 0.97 3.38
C VAL A 50 4.98 0.10 2.14
N PHE A 51 6.22 -0.07 1.68
CA PHE A 51 6.56 -0.98 0.58
C PHE A 51 6.11 -2.40 0.91
N ASN A 52 6.55 -2.96 2.03
CA ASN A 52 6.22 -4.32 2.43
C ASN A 52 4.71 -4.53 2.58
N PHE A 53 4.02 -3.54 3.15
CA PHE A 53 2.56 -3.54 3.25
C PHE A 53 1.90 -3.55 1.86
N ALA A 54 2.28 -2.65 0.97
CA ALA A 54 1.70 -2.52 -0.36
C ALA A 54 1.96 -3.76 -1.23
N GLN A 55 3.16 -4.35 -1.14
CA GLN A 55 3.49 -5.59 -1.84
C GLN A 55 2.67 -6.78 -1.36
N LYS A 56 2.33 -6.83 -0.07
CA LYS A 56 1.54 -7.91 0.51
C LYS A 56 0.05 -7.74 0.25
N GLU A 57 -0.47 -6.53 0.43
CA GLU A 57 -1.91 -6.28 0.56
C GLU A 57 -2.56 -5.71 -0.70
N LEU A 58 -1.77 -5.10 -1.60
CA LEU A 58 -2.28 -4.39 -2.77
C LEU A 58 -1.75 -4.96 -4.09
N ALA A 59 -0.43 -5.14 -4.22
CA ALA A 59 0.21 -5.55 -5.48
C ALA A 59 -0.38 -6.84 -6.11
N PRO A 60 -0.74 -7.90 -5.36
CA PRO A 60 -1.34 -9.11 -5.94
C PRO A 60 -2.71 -8.89 -6.59
N HIS A 61 -3.37 -7.77 -6.26
CA HIS A 61 -4.72 -7.43 -6.72
C HIS A 61 -4.73 -6.33 -7.79
N ALA A 62 -3.63 -5.60 -7.99
CA ALA A 62 -3.56 -4.41 -8.83
C ALA A 62 -4.07 -4.63 -10.27
N ASN A 63 -3.61 -5.70 -10.95
CA ASN A 63 -4.03 -6.01 -12.33
C ASN A 63 -5.52 -6.35 -12.44
N ALA A 64 -6.11 -6.96 -11.41
CA ALA A 64 -7.53 -7.30 -11.40
C ALA A 64 -8.38 -6.06 -11.14
N ILE A 65 -7.91 -5.16 -10.25
CA ILE A 65 -8.55 -3.87 -9.97
C ILE A 65 -8.60 -3.02 -11.23
N ASP A 66 -7.48 -2.89 -11.95
CA ASP A 66 -7.37 -2.11 -13.18
C ASP A 66 -8.31 -2.64 -14.28
N ARG A 67 -8.23 -3.94 -14.59
CA ARG A 67 -9.07 -4.54 -15.64
C ARG A 67 -10.56 -4.56 -15.30
N GLY A 68 -10.89 -4.70 -14.01
CA GLY A 68 -12.26 -4.79 -13.53
C GLY A 68 -12.89 -3.45 -13.15
N ASP A 69 -12.10 -2.36 -13.20
CA ASP A 69 -12.48 -1.02 -12.71
C ASP A 69 -13.16 -1.07 -11.33
N SER A 70 -12.66 -1.95 -10.46
CA SER A 70 -13.32 -2.21 -9.18
C SER A 70 -12.37 -2.82 -8.16
N PHE A 71 -12.39 -2.28 -6.94
CA PHE A 71 -11.69 -2.86 -5.81
C PHE A 71 -12.67 -3.33 -4.73
N THR A 72 -13.05 -4.60 -4.78
CA THR A 72 -14.03 -5.20 -3.85
C THR A 72 -13.61 -5.16 -2.38
N LYS A 73 -12.29 -5.16 -2.10
CA LYS A 73 -11.72 -5.10 -0.74
C LYS A 73 -11.29 -3.71 -0.30
N LEU A 74 -11.70 -2.66 -1.01
CA LEU A 74 -11.29 -1.28 -0.72
C LEU A 74 -11.45 -0.91 0.75
N ARG A 75 -12.61 -1.23 1.36
CA ARG A 75 -12.89 -0.90 2.76
C ARG A 75 -11.98 -1.62 3.75
N GLU A 76 -11.68 -2.89 3.51
CA GLU A 76 -10.76 -3.66 4.36
C GLU A 76 -9.34 -3.11 4.23
N PHE A 77 -8.92 -2.78 3.01
CA PHE A 77 -7.63 -2.16 2.74
C PHE A 77 -7.49 -0.78 3.41
N TRP A 78 -8.54 0.06 3.36
CA TRP A 78 -8.55 1.37 4.04
C TRP A 78 -8.39 1.23 5.55
N LYS A 79 -9.08 0.28 6.17
CA LYS A 79 -8.91 0.03 7.61
C LYS A 79 -7.47 -0.33 7.95
N LYS A 80 -6.84 -1.19 7.16
CA LYS A 80 -5.41 -1.53 7.35
C LYS A 80 -4.48 -0.33 7.17
N LEU A 81 -4.76 0.57 6.23
CA LEU A 81 -4.02 1.84 6.10
C LEU A 81 -4.22 2.73 7.34
N GLY A 82 -5.44 2.77 7.88
CA GLY A 82 -5.77 3.48 9.11
C GLY A 82 -5.04 2.91 10.33
N ASP A 83 -4.97 1.58 10.45
CA ASP A 83 -4.23 0.89 11.52
C ASP A 83 -2.72 1.20 11.48
N LEU A 84 -2.17 1.48 10.29
CA LEU A 84 -0.79 1.98 10.10
C LEU A 84 -0.65 3.49 10.29
N GLY A 85 -1.75 4.22 10.52
CA GLY A 85 -1.78 5.68 10.64
C GLY A 85 -1.63 6.45 9.31
N LEU A 86 -1.60 5.75 8.18
CA LEU A 86 -1.29 6.36 6.88
C LEU A 86 -2.40 7.26 6.34
N LEU A 87 -3.67 7.02 6.72
CA LEU A 87 -4.81 7.85 6.30
C LEU A 87 -4.73 9.27 6.87
N GLY A 88 -4.27 9.38 8.12
CA GLY A 88 -4.05 10.64 8.85
C GLY A 88 -2.57 11.01 9.00
N ILE A 89 -1.72 10.66 8.04
CA ILE A 89 -0.26 10.78 8.20
C ILE A 89 0.21 12.22 8.51
N THR A 90 -0.43 13.24 7.93
CA THR A 90 -0.15 14.66 8.23
C THR A 90 -1.14 15.29 9.22
N ALA A 91 -2.13 14.53 9.70
CA ALA A 91 -3.10 15.04 10.65
C ALA A 91 -2.50 15.10 12.07
N PRO A 92 -2.89 16.10 12.88
CA PRO A 92 -2.43 16.20 14.27
C PRO A 92 -2.76 14.96 15.11
N VAL A 93 -1.85 14.63 16.03
CA VAL A 93 -1.98 13.47 16.94
C VAL A 93 -3.23 13.56 17.82
N GLU A 94 -3.66 14.76 18.20
CA GLU A 94 -4.89 14.99 18.98
C GLU A 94 -6.18 14.50 18.28
N TYR A 95 -6.13 14.33 16.95
CA TYR A 95 -7.23 13.78 16.16
C TYR A 95 -6.98 12.33 15.71
N GLY A 96 -5.93 11.69 16.21
CA GLY A 96 -5.55 10.31 15.85
C GLY A 96 -4.64 10.18 14.63
N GLY A 97 -4.07 11.29 14.13
CA GLY A 97 -3.08 11.25 13.06
C GLY A 97 -1.65 10.98 13.55
N LEU A 98 -0.70 10.90 12.61
CA LEU A 98 0.72 10.69 12.94
C LEU A 98 1.49 12.00 13.17
N GLY A 99 0.94 13.15 12.76
CA GLY A 99 1.61 14.45 12.90
C GLY A 99 2.91 14.59 12.11
N LEU A 100 3.08 13.79 11.05
CA LEU A 100 4.27 13.83 10.18
C LEU A 100 4.14 14.92 9.11
N HIS A 101 5.21 15.12 8.33
CA HIS A 101 5.28 16.15 7.31
C HIS A 101 4.98 15.57 5.92
N TYR A 102 4.99 16.46 4.92
CA TYR A 102 4.69 16.05 3.55
C TYR A 102 5.76 15.14 2.94
N THR A 103 7.00 15.14 3.43
CA THR A 103 8.03 14.19 2.97
C THR A 103 7.61 12.75 3.26
N GLU A 104 7.14 12.47 4.48
CA GLU A 104 6.63 11.15 4.85
C GLU A 104 5.36 10.78 4.06
N HIS A 105 4.49 11.76 3.81
CA HIS A 105 3.32 11.55 2.95
C HIS A 105 3.70 11.22 1.51
N CYS A 106 4.71 11.90 0.94
CA CYS A 106 5.24 11.60 -0.38
C CYS A 106 5.83 10.19 -0.45
N ILE A 107 6.60 9.77 0.56
CA ILE A 107 7.14 8.41 0.65
C ILE A 107 5.99 7.38 0.65
N ALA A 108 4.96 7.59 1.49
CA ALA A 108 3.81 6.68 1.54
C ALA A 108 3.05 6.63 0.19
N MET A 109 2.80 7.80 -0.41
CA MET A 109 2.14 7.91 -1.71
C MET A 109 2.94 7.21 -2.82
N GLU A 110 4.25 7.36 -2.83
CA GLU A 110 5.16 6.74 -3.79
C GLU A 110 5.08 5.21 -3.70
N GLU A 111 5.21 4.64 -2.50
CA GLU A 111 5.21 3.19 -2.31
C GLU A 111 3.84 2.55 -2.62
N ILE A 112 2.73 3.21 -2.27
CA ILE A 112 1.39 2.75 -2.67
C ILE A 112 1.21 2.84 -4.20
N SER A 113 1.74 3.91 -4.84
CA SER A 113 1.69 4.09 -6.30
C SER A 113 2.45 2.99 -7.04
N ARG A 114 3.57 2.53 -6.49
CA ARG A 114 4.34 1.41 -7.07
C ARG A 114 3.51 0.12 -7.12
N ALA A 115 2.65 -0.13 -6.13
CA ALA A 115 1.77 -1.30 -6.13
C ALA A 115 0.54 -1.12 -7.04
N SER A 116 -0.15 0.03 -6.99
CA SER A 116 -1.28 0.32 -7.88
C SER A 116 -1.54 1.83 -7.96
N GLY A 117 -1.34 2.41 -9.14
CA GLY A 117 -1.54 3.85 -9.37
C GLY A 117 -2.98 4.33 -9.11
N GLY A 118 -4.00 3.55 -9.52
CA GLY A 118 -5.40 3.92 -9.29
C GLY A 118 -5.79 3.95 -7.81
N ILE A 119 -5.31 2.97 -7.03
CA ILE A 119 -5.54 2.95 -5.58
C ILE A 119 -4.73 4.04 -4.87
N ALA A 120 -3.51 4.31 -5.33
CA ALA A 120 -2.72 5.42 -4.79
C ALA A 120 -3.39 6.77 -5.01
N LEU A 121 -3.99 7.02 -6.18
CA LEU A 121 -4.78 8.23 -6.42
C LEU A 121 -5.91 8.38 -5.40
N SER A 122 -6.62 7.28 -5.13
CA SER A 122 -7.70 7.23 -4.13
C SER A 122 -7.16 7.53 -2.71
N TYR A 123 -5.98 7.00 -2.36
CA TYR A 123 -5.29 7.31 -1.11
C TYR A 123 -4.88 8.79 -1.02
N GLY A 124 -4.31 9.36 -2.08
CA GLY A 124 -3.93 10.78 -2.12
C GLY A 124 -5.13 11.72 -2.01
N ALA A 125 -6.25 11.38 -2.66
CA ALA A 125 -7.49 12.11 -2.53
C ALA A 125 -8.01 12.09 -1.08
N HIS A 126 -7.91 10.95 -0.41
CA HIS A 126 -8.33 10.82 0.98
C HIS A 126 -7.39 11.60 1.94
N SER A 127 -6.11 11.21 1.98
CA SER A 127 -5.14 11.70 2.97
C SER A 127 -4.76 13.17 2.78
N ASN A 128 -4.81 13.68 1.54
CA ASN A 128 -4.42 15.06 1.25
C ASN A 128 -5.60 15.93 0.80
N LEU A 129 -6.37 15.54 -0.22
CA LEU A 129 -7.46 16.41 -0.69
C LEU A 129 -8.59 16.53 0.33
N CYS A 130 -8.83 15.50 1.15
CA CYS A 130 -9.83 15.53 2.22
C CYS A 130 -9.21 15.85 3.58
N VAL A 131 -8.40 14.95 4.15
CA VAL A 131 -7.91 15.07 5.54
C VAL A 131 -7.08 16.33 5.73
N ASN A 132 -6.07 16.57 4.88
CA ASN A 132 -5.22 17.76 5.01
C ASN A 132 -6.02 19.06 4.86
N GLN A 133 -7.01 19.13 3.96
CA GLN A 133 -7.85 20.33 3.81
C GLN A 133 -8.78 20.54 5.01
N LEU A 134 -9.27 19.47 5.63
CA LEU A 134 -10.06 19.57 6.85
C LEU A 134 -9.21 20.04 8.04
N VAL A 135 -7.98 19.57 8.16
CA VAL A 135 -7.02 20.06 9.18
C VAL A 135 -6.71 21.54 8.98
N ARG A 136 -6.49 21.98 7.73
CA ARG A 136 -6.09 23.36 7.43
C ARG A 136 -7.23 24.36 7.56
N ASN A 137 -8.43 23.98 7.12
CA ASN A 137 -9.54 24.93 6.92
C ASN A 137 -10.77 24.64 7.78
N GLY A 138 -10.83 23.49 8.45
CA GLY A 138 -11.93 23.15 9.35
C GLY A 138 -11.91 23.98 10.63
N ASN A 139 -13.08 24.24 11.19
CA ASN A 139 -13.19 24.70 12.57
C ASN A 139 -13.03 23.52 13.55
N ASP A 140 -12.88 23.83 14.84
CA ASP A 140 -12.62 22.81 15.87
C ASP A 140 -13.73 21.75 15.94
N ALA A 141 -15.00 22.18 15.84
CA ALA A 141 -16.13 21.26 15.86
C ALA A 141 -16.09 20.27 14.67
N GLN A 142 -15.75 20.75 13.47
CA GLN A 142 -15.59 19.90 12.29
C GLN A 142 -14.40 18.93 12.46
N LYS A 143 -13.25 19.44 12.91
CA LYS A 143 -12.05 18.63 13.12
C LYS A 143 -12.30 17.48 14.10
N HIS A 144 -12.84 17.79 15.28
CA HIS A 144 -13.17 16.79 16.29
C HIS A 144 -14.24 15.79 15.83
N HIS A 145 -15.19 16.22 15.00
CA HIS A 145 -16.25 15.33 14.54
C HIS A 145 -15.80 14.37 13.43
N TYR A 146 -15.00 14.85 12.48
CA TYR A 146 -14.69 14.13 11.25
C TYR A 146 -13.32 13.45 11.28
N LEU A 147 -12.25 14.13 11.72
CA LEU A 147 -10.88 13.61 11.60
C LEU A 147 -10.67 12.24 12.26
N PRO A 148 -11.24 11.91 13.43
CA PRO A 148 -11.04 10.59 14.05
C PRO A 148 -11.71 9.43 13.29
N LYS A 149 -12.56 9.70 12.29
CA LYS A 149 -13.35 8.69 11.56
C LYS A 149 -12.88 8.47 10.12
N VAL A 150 -12.08 9.39 9.59
CA VAL A 150 -11.65 9.39 8.19
C VAL A 150 -10.28 8.74 8.08
#